data_AF-L9ZT41-F1
#
_entry.id   AF-L9ZT41-F1
#
_cell.length_a   1.000
_cell.length_b   1.000
_cell.length_c   1.000
_cell.angle_alpha   90.00
_cell.angle_beta   90.00
_cell.angle_gamma   90.00
#
_symmetry.space_group_name_H-M   'P 1'
#
loop_
_entity.id
_entity.type
_entity.pdbx_description
1 polymer ?
#
loop_
_entity_poly.entity_id
_entity_poly.type
_entity_poly.pdbx_seq_one_letter_code
_entity_poly.pdbx_strand_id
1 'polypeptide(L)'
;MADRNETWLGLRRDAKPLVLAGLALGLGFGGFFDGIVFHQILQLHHMLSSYPDASVATDLELNVMADGLFHLATYVFTVIGVVLLSRAWRFHPVPNSGRTLLGAVIMGWGGFNLVEGLVSHQLLGIHHVWPAGPGPIVLWDAIFLLWGALFLGGGYLVIRTDSAATPTAGDEAVATDGRG
;
A
#
# COMPACT_ATOMS: atom_id res chain seq x y z
N MET A 1 24.20 -16.57 -9.60
CA MET A 1 23.23 -17.17 -8.65
C MET A 1 23.11 -16.21 -7.48
N ALA A 2 21.92 -15.68 -7.21
CA ALA A 2 21.71 -14.91 -5.98
C ALA A 2 21.94 -15.87 -4.80
N ASP A 3 22.71 -15.43 -3.81
CA ASP A 3 23.00 -16.22 -2.63
C ASP A 3 21.68 -16.47 -1.88
N ARG A 4 21.26 -17.74 -1.82
CA ARG A 4 19.97 -18.13 -1.22
C ARG A 4 19.95 -17.89 0.29
N ASN A 5 21.11 -17.61 0.88
CA ASN A 5 21.27 -17.38 2.30
C ASN A 5 21.10 -15.91 2.70
N GLU A 6 21.05 -14.99 1.74
CA GLU A 6 20.87 -13.58 2.04
C GLU A 6 19.39 -13.26 2.34
N THR A 7 19.19 -12.53 3.44
CA THR A 7 17.86 -12.06 3.83
C THR A 7 17.68 -10.57 3.56
N TRP A 8 16.45 -10.16 3.30
CA TRP A 8 16.01 -8.78 3.18
C TRP A 8 14.75 -8.62 4.02
N LEU A 9 14.84 -7.85 5.12
CA LEU A 9 13.75 -7.69 6.10
C LEU A 9 13.26 -9.04 6.68
N GLY A 10 14.17 -9.99 6.91
CA GLY A 10 13.82 -11.32 7.40
C GLY A 10 13.11 -12.22 6.37
N LEU A 11 13.01 -11.79 5.11
CA LEU A 11 12.54 -12.58 3.99
C LEU A 11 13.72 -13.01 3.13
N ARG A 12 13.57 -14.06 2.34
CA ARG A 12 14.57 -14.45 1.34
C ARG A 12 14.76 -13.31 0.34
N ARG A 13 16.01 -13.02 -0.04
CA ARG A 13 16.33 -11.89 -0.93
C ARG A 13 15.70 -12.02 -2.32
N ASP A 14 15.44 -13.24 -2.79
CA ASP A 14 14.75 -13.50 -4.06
C ASP A 14 13.25 -13.18 -4.03
N ALA A 15 12.62 -13.07 -2.86
CA ALA A 15 11.24 -12.60 -2.73
C ALA A 15 11.09 -11.09 -2.95
N LYS A 16 12.17 -10.31 -2.80
CA LYS A 16 12.15 -8.84 -2.85
C LYS A 16 11.46 -8.28 -4.11
N PRO A 17 11.75 -8.73 -5.34
CA PRO A 17 11.09 -8.18 -6.53
C PRO A 17 9.57 -8.38 -6.53
N LEU A 18 9.10 -9.54 -6.03
CA LEU A 18 7.68 -9.83 -5.91
C LEU A 18 7.02 -8.97 -4.83
N VAL A 19 7.70 -8.77 -3.69
CA VAL A 19 7.21 -7.88 -2.62
C VAL A 19 7.12 -6.44 -3.11
N LEU A 20 8.13 -5.92 -3.81
CA LEU A 20 8.10 -4.56 -4.36
C LEU A 20 6.96 -4.36 -5.38
N ALA A 21 6.72 -5.37 -6.22
CA ALA A 21 5.59 -5.34 -7.14
C ALA A 21 4.25 -5.29 -6.40
N GLY A 22 4.08 -6.14 -5.38
CA GLY A 22 2.88 -6.14 -4.53
C GLY A 22 2.68 -4.83 -3.79
N LEU A 23 3.75 -4.23 -3.22
CA LEU A 23 3.67 -2.93 -2.55
C LEU A 23 3.17 -1.83 -3.49
N ALA A 24 3.71 -1.75 -4.71
CA ALA A 24 3.27 -0.78 -5.70
C ALA A 24 1.80 -0.98 -6.14
N LEU A 25 1.40 -2.24 -6.35
CA LEU A 25 0.00 -2.58 -6.62
C LEU A 25 -0.91 -2.19 -5.44
N GLY A 26 -0.49 -2.48 -4.22
CA GLY A 26 -1.23 -2.14 -3.01
C GLY A 26 -1.44 -0.63 -2.84
N LEU A 27 -0.41 0.18 -3.10
CA LEU A 27 -0.53 1.64 -3.10
C LEU A 27 -1.59 2.11 -4.10
N GLY A 28 -1.55 1.56 -5.32
CA GLY A 28 -2.53 1.88 -6.37
C GLY A 28 -3.95 1.44 -6.00
N PHE A 29 -4.13 0.21 -5.54
CA PHE A 29 -5.44 -0.34 -5.18
C PHE A 29 -6.05 0.33 -3.96
N GLY A 30 -5.25 0.65 -2.94
CA GLY A 30 -5.72 1.39 -1.77
C GLY A 30 -6.25 2.76 -2.17
N GLY A 31 -5.48 3.52 -2.96
CA GLY A 31 -5.95 4.83 -3.43
C GLY A 31 -7.11 4.75 -4.42
N PHE A 32 -7.19 3.73 -5.27
CA PHE A 32 -8.39 3.53 -6.09
C PHE A 32 -9.62 3.25 -5.24
N PHE A 33 -9.50 2.40 -4.22
CA PHE A 33 -10.61 2.11 -3.33
C PHE A 33 -11.06 3.38 -2.62
N ASP A 34 -10.13 4.18 -2.11
CA ASP A 34 -10.42 5.46 -1.46
C ASP A 34 -11.15 6.44 -2.40
N GLY A 35 -10.58 6.70 -3.57
CA GLY A 35 -11.19 7.62 -4.53
C GLY A 35 -12.53 7.13 -5.11
N ILE A 36 -12.67 5.83 -5.41
CA ILE A 36 -13.92 5.31 -5.97
C ILE A 36 -14.99 5.19 -4.89
N VAL A 37 -14.67 4.56 -3.76
CA VAL A 37 -15.66 4.24 -2.74
C VAL A 37 -15.98 5.46 -1.89
N PHE A 38 -14.96 6.15 -1.36
CA PHE A 38 -15.20 7.27 -0.45
C PHE A 38 -15.43 8.59 -1.17
N HIS A 39 -14.71 8.91 -2.25
CA HIS A 39 -14.91 10.20 -2.92
C HIS A 39 -16.10 10.19 -3.88
N GLN A 40 -16.31 9.10 -4.63
CA GLN A 40 -17.30 9.10 -5.72
C GLN A 40 -18.63 8.43 -5.35
N ILE A 41 -18.59 7.23 -4.75
CA ILE A 41 -19.80 6.47 -4.42
C ILE A 41 -20.44 7.01 -3.13
N LEU A 42 -19.68 7.10 -2.05
CA LEU A 42 -20.19 7.53 -0.75
C LEU A 42 -20.10 9.04 -0.57
N GLN A 43 -19.21 9.72 -1.31
CA GLN A 43 -19.00 11.17 -1.26
C GLN A 43 -18.78 11.67 0.17
N LEU A 44 -18.05 10.90 0.98
CA LEU A 44 -17.78 11.25 2.38
C LEU A 44 -16.80 12.43 2.46
N HIS A 45 -15.86 12.48 1.51
CA HIS A 45 -14.79 13.45 1.42
C HIS A 45 -14.25 13.52 -0.01
N HIS A 46 -13.62 14.63 -0.37
CA HIS A 46 -12.84 14.80 -1.60
C HIS A 46 -11.47 15.35 -1.26
N MET A 47 -10.50 15.25 -2.17
CA MET A 47 -9.10 15.65 -1.91
C MET A 47 -8.91 17.04 -1.28
N LEU A 48 -9.81 18.00 -1.55
CA LEU A 48 -9.73 19.37 -1.04
C LEU A 48 -10.94 19.75 -0.17
N SER A 49 -11.82 18.83 0.21
CA SER A 49 -13.11 19.17 0.83
C SER A 49 -13.01 19.77 2.25
N SER A 50 -11.80 19.95 2.81
CA SER A 50 -11.61 20.66 4.08
C SER A 50 -11.49 22.18 3.96
N TYR A 51 -11.24 22.72 2.75
CA TYR A 51 -11.13 24.17 2.54
C TYR A 51 -12.14 24.69 1.50
N PRO A 52 -12.23 24.12 0.28
CA PRO A 52 -13.42 24.24 -0.58
C PRO A 52 -14.66 23.51 -0.04
N ASP A 53 -15.83 24.16 -0.10
CA ASP A 53 -17.11 23.54 0.25
C ASP A 53 -17.66 22.78 -0.97
N ALA A 54 -17.54 21.45 -0.95
CA ALA A 54 -17.98 20.60 -2.05
C ALA A 54 -19.51 20.66 -2.34
N SER A 55 -20.31 21.32 -1.50
CA SER A 55 -21.72 21.60 -1.80
C SER A 55 -21.93 22.78 -2.77
N VAL A 56 -20.88 23.57 -3.00
CA VAL A 56 -20.85 24.68 -3.96
C VAL A 56 -20.31 24.18 -5.30
N ALA A 57 -21.02 24.45 -6.41
CA ALA A 57 -20.70 23.88 -7.72
C ALA A 57 -19.27 24.18 -8.20
N THR A 58 -18.77 25.39 -8.00
CA THR A 58 -17.40 25.79 -8.38
C THR A 58 -16.32 25.07 -7.57
N ASP A 59 -16.58 24.85 -6.28
CA ASP A 59 -15.67 24.17 -5.36
C ASP A 59 -15.69 22.65 -5.61
N LEU A 60 -16.83 22.12 -6.05
CA LEU A 60 -16.95 20.75 -6.51
C LEU A 60 -16.15 20.49 -7.79
N GLU A 61 -16.14 21.41 -8.76
CA GLU A 61 -15.30 21.28 -9.96
C GLU A 61 -13.80 21.17 -9.61
N LEU A 62 -13.33 21.96 -8.64
CA LEU A 62 -11.96 21.88 -8.13
C LEU A 62 -11.69 20.54 -7.43
N ASN A 63 -12.63 20.05 -6.61
CA ASN A 63 -12.51 18.75 -5.97
C ASN A 63 -12.51 17.60 -6.97
N VAL A 64 -13.37 17.63 -8.00
CA VAL A 64 -13.39 16.63 -9.08
C VAL A 64 -12.07 16.63 -9.84
N MET A 65 -11.50 17.81 -10.13
CA MET A 65 -10.17 17.90 -10.74
C MET A 65 -9.10 17.29 -9.82
N ALA A 66 -9.14 17.59 -8.53
CA ALA A 66 -8.16 17.09 -7.55
C ALA A 66 -8.26 15.56 -7.38
N ASP A 67 -9.47 15.02 -7.31
CA ASP A 67 -9.74 13.58 -7.32
C ASP A 67 -9.25 12.92 -8.61
N GLY A 68 -9.37 13.60 -9.75
CA GLY A 68 -8.83 13.14 -11.03
C GLY A 68 -7.30 13.03 -11.01
N LEU A 69 -6.60 14.03 -10.45
CA LEU A 69 -5.14 13.99 -10.28
C LEU A 69 -4.72 12.90 -9.29
N PHE A 70 -5.47 12.73 -8.21
CA PHE A 70 -5.29 11.64 -7.26
C PHE A 70 -5.43 10.27 -7.96
N HIS A 71 -6.49 10.06 -8.73
CA HIS A 71 -6.67 8.84 -9.52
C HIS A 71 -5.58 8.62 -10.57
N LEU A 72 -5.06 9.68 -11.18
CA LEU A 72 -3.91 9.55 -12.09
C LEU A 72 -2.69 9.01 -11.35
N ALA A 73 -2.42 9.48 -10.12
CA ALA A 73 -1.33 8.98 -9.31
C ALA A 73 -1.53 7.49 -8.94
N THR A 74 -2.74 7.09 -8.51
CA THR A 74 -3.04 5.69 -8.17
C THR A 74 -2.98 4.77 -9.39
N TYR A 75 -3.40 5.26 -10.56
CA TYR A 75 -3.25 4.59 -11.84
C TYR A 75 -1.78 4.35 -12.19
N VAL A 76 -0.93 5.36 -12.03
CA VAL A 76 0.53 5.23 -12.25
C VAL A 76 1.14 4.18 -11.31
N PHE A 77 0.81 4.20 -10.01
CA PHE A 77 1.27 3.18 -9.07
C PHE A 77 0.84 1.76 -9.48
N THR A 78 -0.41 1.63 -9.96
CA THR A 78 -0.94 0.35 -10.47
C THR A 78 -0.15 -0.13 -11.69
N VAL A 79 0.10 0.76 -12.67
CA VAL A 79 0.90 0.44 -13.85
C VAL A 79 2.33 0.03 -13.46
N ILE A 80 2.96 0.78 -12.55
CA ILE A 80 4.28 0.42 -12.01
C ILE A 80 4.24 -0.97 -11.36
N GLY A 81 3.22 -1.25 -10.55
CA GLY A 81 3.03 -2.55 -9.91
C GLY A 81 2.90 -3.69 -10.92
N VAL A 82 2.10 -3.52 -11.98
CA VAL A 82 1.96 -4.52 -13.06
C VAL A 82 3.28 -4.73 -13.80
N VAL A 83 4.00 -3.65 -14.12
CA VAL A 83 5.30 -3.74 -14.80
C VAL A 83 6.33 -4.44 -13.91
N LEU A 84 6.40 -4.10 -12.63
CA LEU A 84 7.28 -4.74 -11.66
C LEU A 84 6.94 -6.23 -11.50
N LEU A 85 5.66 -6.58 -11.42
CA LEU A 85 5.21 -7.97 -11.32
C LEU A 85 5.59 -8.76 -12.58
N SER A 86 5.37 -8.18 -13.76
CA SER A 86 5.78 -8.78 -15.03
C SER A 86 7.29 -9.02 -15.09
N ARG A 87 8.09 -8.05 -14.64
CA ARG A 87 9.56 -8.17 -14.59
C ARG A 87 10.01 -9.19 -13.55
N ALA A 88 9.37 -9.22 -12.38
CA ALA A 88 9.64 -10.17 -11.32
C ALA A 88 9.52 -11.61 -11.83
N TRP A 89 8.44 -11.95 -12.53
CA TRP A 89 8.26 -13.30 -13.08
C TRP A 89 9.12 -13.61 -14.31
N ARG A 90 9.48 -12.61 -15.12
CA ARG A 90 10.27 -12.84 -16.34
C ARG A 90 11.77 -12.95 -16.10
N PHE A 91 12.30 -12.17 -15.16
CA PHE A 91 13.75 -11.94 -15.04
C PHE A 91 14.34 -12.35 -13.69
N HIS A 92 13.52 -12.76 -12.73
CA HIS A 92 13.98 -13.12 -11.40
C HIS A 92 13.44 -14.50 -10.99
N PRO A 93 14.21 -15.28 -10.21
CA PRO A 93 13.76 -16.56 -9.67
C PRO A 93 12.88 -16.31 -8.41
N VAL A 94 11.81 -15.52 -8.56
CA VAL A 94 10.92 -15.20 -7.44
C VAL A 94 10.11 -16.43 -7.00
N PRO A 95 9.73 -16.53 -5.71
CA PRO A 95 8.84 -17.59 -5.25
C PRO A 95 7.48 -17.51 -5.97
N ASN A 96 6.97 -18.65 -6.44
CA ASN A 96 5.62 -18.75 -6.99
C ASN A 96 4.59 -18.79 -5.86
N SER A 97 4.35 -17.65 -5.21
CA SER A 97 3.43 -17.56 -4.08
C SER A 97 2.46 -16.40 -4.21
N GLY A 98 1.18 -16.74 -4.40
CA GLY A 98 0.08 -15.80 -4.32
C GLY A 98 -0.09 -15.21 -2.91
N ARG A 99 0.31 -15.95 -1.86
CA ARG A 99 0.24 -15.46 -0.47
C ARG A 99 1.24 -14.33 -0.22
N THR A 100 2.48 -14.49 -0.68
CA THR A 100 3.50 -13.43 -0.60
C THR A 100 3.06 -12.19 -1.38
N LEU A 101 2.51 -12.37 -2.58
CA LEU A 101 1.98 -11.25 -3.37
C LEU A 101 0.82 -10.55 -2.65
N LEU A 102 -0.17 -11.32 -2.15
CA LEU A 102 -1.32 -10.77 -1.43
C LEU A 102 -0.87 -10.01 -0.18
N GLY A 103 0.03 -10.57 0.63
CA GLY A 103 0.58 -9.90 1.79
C GLY A 103 1.27 -8.58 1.42
N ALA A 104 2.03 -8.56 0.32
CA ALA A 104 2.68 -7.35 -0.17
C ALA A 104 1.67 -6.30 -0.70
N VAL A 105 0.58 -6.71 -1.34
CA VAL A 105 -0.53 -5.83 -1.73
C VAL A 105 -1.21 -5.22 -0.51
N ILE A 106 -1.51 -6.03 0.51
CA ILE A 106 -2.08 -5.53 1.77
C ILE A 106 -1.12 -4.54 2.45
N MET A 107 0.18 -4.83 2.47
CA MET A 107 1.18 -3.89 2.98
C MET A 107 1.20 -2.58 2.20
N GLY A 108 1.14 -2.65 0.86
CA GLY A 108 1.12 -1.47 0.00
C GLY A 108 -0.11 -0.59 0.23
N TRP A 109 -1.27 -1.22 0.41
CA TRP A 109 -2.50 -0.52 0.81
C TRP A 109 -2.33 0.16 2.17
N GLY A 110 -1.80 -0.55 3.17
CA GLY A 110 -1.49 0.04 4.47
C GLY A 110 -0.54 1.23 4.35
N GLY A 111 0.47 1.13 3.49
CA GLY A 111 1.38 2.22 3.16
C GLY A 111 0.67 3.43 2.55
N PHE A 112 -0.31 3.22 1.67
CA PHE A 112 -1.16 4.28 1.13
C PHE A 112 -1.90 5.01 2.25
N ASN A 113 -2.64 4.29 3.10
CA ASN A 113 -3.38 4.90 4.21
C ASN A 113 -2.49 5.72 5.13
N LEU A 114 -1.29 5.23 5.44
CA LEU A 114 -0.36 5.93 6.33
C LEU A 114 0.19 7.20 5.68
N VAL A 115 0.64 7.12 4.42
CA VAL A 115 1.19 8.28 3.71
C VAL A 115 0.11 9.33 3.48
N GLU A 116 -1.03 8.92 2.95
CA GLU A 116 -2.16 9.79 2.66
C GLU A 116 -2.69 10.44 3.96
N GLY A 117 -2.98 9.64 4.98
CA GLY A 117 -3.51 10.16 6.24
C GLY A 117 -2.53 11.07 6.98
N LEU A 118 -1.22 10.77 6.98
CA LEU A 118 -0.25 11.65 7.62
C LEU A 118 -0.06 12.95 6.84
N VAL A 119 0.05 12.88 5.52
CA VAL A 119 0.33 14.06 4.69
C VAL A 119 -0.92 14.92 4.53
N SER A 120 -2.01 14.36 4.02
CA SER A 120 -3.19 15.14 3.65
C SER A 120 -4.04 15.53 4.87
N HIS A 121 -4.17 14.63 5.86
CA HIS A 121 -5.05 14.87 7.02
C HIS A 121 -4.33 15.61 8.15
N GLN A 122 -3.10 15.20 8.48
CA GLN A 122 -2.40 15.75 9.64
C GLN A 122 -1.48 16.93 9.28
N LEU A 123 -0.65 16.80 8.23
CA LEU A 123 0.30 17.85 7.86
C LEU A 123 -0.35 18.99 7.10
N LEU A 124 -1.22 18.68 6.14
CA LEU A 124 -1.88 19.67 5.29
C LEU A 124 -3.29 20.03 5.78
N GLY A 125 -4.00 19.10 6.42
CA GLY A 125 -5.38 19.29 6.88
C GLY A 125 -6.38 19.62 5.77
N ILE A 126 -6.09 19.19 4.53
CA ILE A 126 -6.89 19.50 3.33
C ILE A 126 -7.93 18.42 3.02
N HIS A 127 -7.77 17.24 3.63
CA HIS A 127 -8.48 16.03 3.33
C HIS A 127 -8.72 15.34 4.67
N HIS A 128 -9.95 15.11 5.07
CA HIS A 128 -10.26 14.41 6.31
C HIS A 128 -11.28 13.32 6.00
N VAL A 129 -11.21 12.19 6.69
CA VAL A 129 -11.91 10.94 6.31
C VAL A 129 -13.44 11.06 6.36
N TRP A 130 -13.99 11.79 7.33
CA TRP A 130 -15.43 12.00 7.39
C TRP A 130 -15.76 13.29 8.14
N PRO A 131 -15.60 14.46 7.49
CA PRO A 131 -15.76 15.76 8.14
C PRO A 131 -17.18 15.98 8.68
N ALA A 132 -18.19 15.47 7.95
CA ALA A 132 -19.60 15.53 8.32
C ALA A 132 -20.07 14.34 9.20
N GLY A 133 -19.15 13.43 9.56
CA GLY A 133 -19.46 12.24 10.34
C GLY A 133 -19.74 12.57 11.81
N PRO A 134 -20.34 11.63 12.58
CA PRO A 134 -20.54 11.83 14.01
C PRO A 134 -19.20 11.87 14.76
N GLY A 135 -19.13 12.71 15.80
CA GLY A 135 -17.93 12.84 16.65
C GLY A 135 -16.85 13.77 16.07
N PRO A 136 -15.67 13.81 16.69
CA PRO A 136 -14.59 14.68 16.25
C PRO A 136 -13.89 14.11 15.00
N ILE A 137 -13.52 14.97 14.05
CA ILE A 137 -12.82 14.61 12.81
C ILE A 137 -11.57 13.75 13.06
N VAL A 138 -10.80 14.10 14.10
CA VAL A 138 -9.57 13.41 14.50
C VAL A 138 -9.80 11.92 14.81
N LEU A 139 -11.01 11.53 15.24
CA LEU A 139 -11.35 10.13 15.45
C LEU A 139 -11.30 9.33 14.13
N TRP A 140 -11.87 9.88 13.07
CA TRP A 140 -11.93 9.22 11.76
C TRP A 140 -10.56 9.12 11.12
N ASP A 141 -9.75 10.18 11.22
CA ASP A 141 -8.36 10.16 10.76
C ASP A 141 -7.51 9.14 11.54
N ALA A 142 -7.70 9.06 12.87
CA ALA A 142 -7.00 8.08 13.71
C ALA A 142 -7.39 6.64 13.35
N ILE A 143 -8.68 6.38 13.07
CA ILE A 143 -9.15 5.07 12.60
C ILE A 143 -8.51 4.71 11.26
N PHE A 144 -8.42 5.66 10.33
CA PHE A 144 -7.80 5.44 9.03
C PHE A 144 -6.30 5.12 9.12
N LEU A 145 -5.56 5.85 9.96
CA LEU A 145 -4.15 5.56 10.27
C LEU A 145 -3.97 4.21 10.97
N LEU A 146 -4.85 3.88 11.92
CA LEU A 146 -4.83 2.58 12.60
C LEU A 146 -5.04 1.44 11.59
N TRP A 147 -6.00 1.57 10.68
CA TRP A 147 -6.19 0.62 9.59
C TRP A 147 -4.94 0.50 8.70
N GLY A 148 -4.29 1.62 8.39
CA GLY A 148 -3.03 1.62 7.65
C GLY A 148 -1.93 0.82 8.37
N ALA A 149 -1.76 1.03 9.67
CA ALA A 149 -0.80 0.28 10.48
C ALA A 149 -1.12 -1.21 10.58
N LEU A 150 -2.41 -1.57 10.73
CA LEU A 150 -2.87 -2.96 10.75
C LEU A 150 -2.64 -3.65 9.41
N PHE A 151 -2.87 -2.98 8.29
CA PHE A 151 -2.60 -3.54 6.96
C PHE A 151 -1.10 -3.68 6.70
N LEU A 152 -0.30 -2.69 7.08
CA LEU A 152 1.15 -2.77 6.96
C LEU A 152 1.72 -3.95 7.79
N GLY A 153 1.34 -4.06 9.05
CA GLY A 153 1.78 -5.15 9.93
C GLY A 153 1.20 -6.51 9.52
N GLY A 154 -0.11 -6.57 9.27
CA GLY A 154 -0.82 -7.78 8.89
C GLY A 154 -0.34 -8.36 7.56
N GLY A 155 -0.16 -7.52 6.54
CA GLY A 155 0.41 -7.93 5.27
C GLY A 155 1.84 -8.48 5.43
N TYR A 156 2.67 -7.85 6.28
CA TYR A 156 4.01 -8.37 6.58
C TYR A 156 3.97 -9.73 7.27
N LEU A 157 3.07 -9.93 8.24
CA LEU A 157 2.86 -11.22 8.90
C LEU A 157 2.39 -12.30 7.93
N VAL A 158 1.52 -11.97 6.97
CA VAL A 158 1.10 -12.89 5.91
C VAL A 158 2.30 -13.36 5.08
N ILE A 159 3.24 -12.47 4.73
CA ILE A 159 4.46 -12.84 4.01
C ILE A 159 5.39 -13.67 4.90
N ARG A 160 5.58 -13.28 6.17
CA ARG A 160 6.51 -13.96 7.09
C ARG A 160 6.09 -15.39 7.45
N THR A 161 4.79 -15.66 7.45
CA THR A 161 4.25 -17.03 7.61
C THR A 161 4.35 -17.85 6.33
N ASP A 162 4.94 -17.28 5.27
CA ASP A 162 5.14 -17.94 3.99
C ASP A 162 6.47 -18.65 3.85
N SER A 163 6.46 -19.98 3.97
CA SER A 163 7.65 -20.82 3.76
C SER A 163 8.28 -20.64 2.38
N ALA A 164 7.53 -20.17 1.38
CA ALA A 164 8.10 -19.84 0.08
C ALA A 164 9.01 -18.60 0.11
N ALA A 165 8.76 -17.65 1.02
CA ALA A 165 9.46 -16.38 1.15
C ALA A 165 10.32 -16.25 2.42
N THR A 166 10.22 -17.19 3.37
CA THR A 166 10.99 -17.21 4.62
C THR A 166 12.14 -18.23 4.54
N PRO A 167 13.35 -17.90 5.02
CA PRO A 167 14.44 -18.87 5.11
C PRO A 167 14.07 -20.08 5.97
N THR A 168 14.53 -21.28 5.60
CA THR A 168 14.33 -22.50 6.39
C THR A 168 15.55 -22.77 7.29
N ALA A 169 15.38 -23.56 8.36
CA ALA A 169 16.49 -23.96 9.23
C ALA A 169 17.62 -24.69 8.47
N GLY A 170 17.30 -25.33 7.35
CA GLY A 170 18.30 -25.95 6.46
C GLY A 170 19.12 -24.92 5.68
N ASP A 171 18.53 -23.79 5.28
CA ASP A 171 19.24 -22.70 4.61
C ASP A 171 20.21 -22.00 5.57
N GLU A 172 19.82 -21.85 6.85
CA GLU A 172 20.67 -21.26 7.89
C GLU A 172 21.86 -22.16 8.26
N ALA A 173 21.67 -23.48 8.32
CA ALA A 173 22.74 -24.43 8.62
C ALA A 173 23.84 -24.44 7.53
N VAL A 174 23.44 -24.42 6.25
CA VAL A 174 24.36 -24.32 5.10
C VAL A 174 25.06 -22.96 5.05
N ALA A 175 24.42 -21.88 5.50
CA ALA A 175 25.08 -20.58 5.61
C ALA A 175 26.21 -20.60 6.67
N THR A 176 26.06 -21.38 7.74
CA THR A 176 27.06 -21.47 8.82
C THR A 176 28.23 -22.41 8.52
N ASP A 177 28.07 -23.40 7.64
CA ASP A 177 29.11 -24.39 7.31
C ASP A 177 30.07 -23.97 6.18
N GLY A 178 29.66 -23.04 5.31
CA GLY A 178 30.42 -22.58 4.13
C GLY A 178 31.67 -21.72 4.38
N ARG A 179 32.25 -21.73 5.59
CA ARG A 179 33.54 -21.09 5.92
C ARG A 179 34.72 -22.09 5.88
N GLY A 180 34.79 -22.91 4.83
CA GLY A 180 35.90 -23.83 4.55
C GLY A 180 36.81 -23.33 3.44
#